data_AF-A0A2W6Z4Y7-F1
#
_entry.id   AF-A0A2W6Z4Y7-F1
#
_cell.length_a   1.000
_cell.length_b   1.000
_cell.length_c   1.000
_cell.angle_alpha   90.00
_cell.angle_beta   90.00
_cell.angle_gamma   90.00
#
_symmetry.space_group_name_H-M   'P 1'
#
loop_
_entity.id
_entity.type
_entity.pdbx_description
1 polymer ?
#
loop_
_entity_poly.entity_id
_entity_poly.type
_entity_poly.pdbx_seq_one_letter_code
_entity_poly.pdbx_strand_id
1 'polypeptide(L)'
;MYANQLKQQKYLHFGIMLDRAAVTVAISLCPEEAVCYLARVYSTLVVFDPPEFIKTSIGERVLIHSLGYPDNLDSARTCRQLMDEFGFDVDTFPAFAIQGLATITAIFPCDRRDVKTDFELDQQLDIAPTSLIDIQSRVEDRGQSAWLMQLKETYFLQEPIYDVLPPMGKMTGDMWMPQHRSHLEDFQQALSRDILNSKV
;
A
#
# COMPACT_ATOMS: atom_id res chain seq x y z
N MET A 1 15.20 44.06 11.64
CA MET A 1 13.95 43.71 10.93
C MET A 1 14.08 42.54 9.93
N TYR A 2 15.28 42.12 9.51
CA TYR A 2 15.45 41.03 8.52
C TYR A 2 15.33 39.59 9.06
N ALA A 3 15.36 39.37 10.38
CA ALA A 3 15.31 38.03 10.95
C ALA A 3 13.89 37.41 10.99
N ASN A 4 12.83 38.23 10.91
CA ASN A 4 11.44 37.75 10.93
C ASN A 4 10.91 37.31 9.56
N GLN A 5 11.45 37.84 8.46
CA GLN A 5 11.07 37.42 7.10
C GLN A 5 11.61 36.03 6.73
N LEU A 6 12.82 35.67 7.21
CA LEU A 6 13.41 34.34 6.99
C LEU A 6 12.71 33.22 7.78
N LYS A 7 12.16 33.54 8.97
CA LYS A 7 11.29 32.60 9.69
C LYS A 7 9.97 32.40 8.95
N GLN A 8 9.32 33.47 8.48
CA GLN A 8 8.08 33.36 7.70
C GLN A 8 8.25 32.60 6.38
N GLN A 9 9.39 32.71 5.68
CA GLN A 9 9.66 31.91 4.48
C GLN A 9 9.92 30.42 4.78
N LYS A 10 10.57 30.08 5.90
CA LYS A 10 10.72 28.67 6.31
C LYS A 10 9.40 28.04 6.77
N TYR A 11 8.53 28.81 7.43
CA TYR A 11 7.17 28.36 7.76
C TYR A 11 6.24 28.33 6.54
N LEU A 12 6.46 29.16 5.52
CA LEU A 12 5.75 29.03 4.24
C LEU A 12 6.20 27.78 3.47
N HIS A 13 7.50 27.43 3.49
CA HIS A 13 7.96 26.21 2.80
C HIS A 13 7.51 24.92 3.50
N PHE A 14 7.39 24.93 4.84
CA PHE A 14 6.74 23.86 5.59
C PHE A 14 5.20 23.88 5.47
N GLY A 15 4.61 25.06 5.32
CA GLY A 15 3.18 25.25 5.09
C GLY A 15 2.71 24.85 3.69
N ILE A 16 3.61 24.83 2.70
CA ILE A 16 3.30 24.36 1.33
C ILE A 16 3.33 22.82 1.24
N MET A 17 3.94 22.10 2.19
CA MET A 17 3.84 20.63 2.25
C MET A 17 2.54 20.12 2.90
N LEU A 18 1.80 20.98 3.61
CA LEU A 18 0.58 20.63 4.32
C LEU A 18 -0.71 21.05 3.59
N ASP A 19 -0.60 21.61 2.37
CA ASP A 19 -1.74 22.10 1.59
C ASP A 19 -1.83 21.48 0.19
N ARG A 20 -1.56 20.19 0.11
CA ARG A 20 -2.49 19.32 -0.59
C ARG A 20 -3.29 18.64 0.50
N ALA A 21 -4.60 18.83 0.51
CA ALA A 21 -5.49 17.79 1.00
C ALA A 21 -5.31 16.57 0.07
N ALA A 22 -4.14 15.94 0.13
CA ALA A 22 -3.85 14.70 -0.54
C ALA A 22 -4.80 13.71 0.11
N VAL A 23 -5.76 13.25 -0.68
CA VAL A 23 -6.62 12.15 -0.30
C VAL A 23 -5.68 11.02 0.10
N THR A 24 -5.46 10.85 1.40
CA THR A 24 -4.53 9.85 1.89
C THR A 24 -5.30 8.54 1.90
N VAL A 25 -4.91 7.65 1.01
CA VAL A 25 -5.57 6.37 0.78
C VAL A 25 -4.72 5.30 1.41
N ALA A 26 -5.35 4.39 2.14
CA ALA A 26 -4.75 3.12 2.46
C ALA A 26 -5.24 2.05 1.49
N ILE A 27 -4.32 1.17 1.10
CA ILE A 27 -4.61 -0.09 0.42
C ILE A 27 -4.47 -1.18 1.48
N SER A 28 -5.55 -1.89 1.74
CA SER A 28 -5.55 -3.03 2.65
C SER A 28 -5.14 -4.30 1.91
N LEU A 29 -4.16 -5.02 2.46
CA LEU A 29 -3.61 -6.24 1.89
C LEU A 29 -3.51 -7.31 2.97
N CYS A 30 -3.62 -8.59 2.61
CA CYS A 30 -3.20 -9.63 3.55
C CYS A 30 -1.70 -9.49 3.89
N PRO A 31 -1.26 -9.89 5.09
CA PRO A 31 0.11 -9.63 5.54
C PRO A 31 1.20 -10.07 4.55
N GLU A 32 1.03 -11.25 3.96
CA GLU A 32 1.95 -11.83 2.98
C GLU A 32 2.01 -11.06 1.66
N GLU A 33 0.90 -10.50 1.19
CA GLU A 33 0.90 -9.62 0.01
C GLU A 33 1.54 -8.28 0.36
N ALA A 34 1.17 -7.69 1.51
CA ALA A 34 1.69 -6.42 1.98
C ALA A 34 3.23 -6.41 2.06
N VAL A 35 3.83 -7.44 2.66
CA VAL A 35 5.29 -7.56 2.74
C VAL A 35 5.92 -7.72 1.36
N CYS A 36 5.33 -8.52 0.47
CA CYS A 36 5.86 -8.72 -0.88
C CYS A 36 5.89 -7.41 -1.69
N TYR A 37 4.83 -6.60 -1.63
CA TYR A 37 4.84 -5.29 -2.30
C TYR A 37 5.86 -4.35 -1.66
N LEU A 38 5.88 -4.25 -0.32
CA LEU A 38 6.82 -3.35 0.37
C LEU A 38 8.28 -3.75 0.13
N ALA A 39 8.58 -5.05 0.08
CA ALA A 39 9.88 -5.61 -0.23
C ALA A 39 10.22 -5.60 -1.73
N ARG A 40 9.30 -5.11 -2.59
CA ARG A 40 9.46 -5.02 -4.05
C ARG A 40 9.66 -6.37 -4.73
N VAL A 41 9.09 -7.42 -4.15
CA VAL A 41 8.94 -8.74 -4.79
C VAL A 41 7.96 -8.63 -5.95
N TYR A 42 6.90 -7.84 -5.76
CA TYR A 42 5.97 -7.45 -6.81
C TYR A 42 5.87 -5.95 -6.89
N SER A 43 5.53 -5.48 -8.08
CA SER A 43 5.28 -4.08 -8.37
C SER A 43 3.86 -3.81 -8.88
N THR A 44 3.13 -4.83 -9.33
CA THR A 44 1.78 -4.65 -9.87
C THR A 44 0.71 -5.27 -8.97
N LEU A 45 -0.16 -4.43 -8.43
CA LEU A 45 -1.33 -4.83 -7.65
C LEU A 45 -2.57 -4.91 -8.53
N VAL A 46 -3.34 -5.99 -8.41
CA VAL A 46 -4.70 -6.05 -8.96
C VAL A 46 -5.68 -5.40 -8.00
N VAL A 47 -6.46 -4.47 -8.53
CA VAL A 47 -7.51 -3.76 -7.79
C VAL A 47 -8.82 -3.90 -8.54
N PHE A 48 -9.89 -4.23 -7.82
CA PHE A 48 -11.22 -4.41 -8.40
C PHE A 48 -12.06 -3.16 -8.16
N ASP A 49 -12.69 -2.68 -9.23
CA ASP A 49 -13.56 -1.50 -9.23
C ASP A 49 -12.95 -0.30 -8.45
N PRO A 50 -11.71 0.12 -8.77
CA PRO A 50 -11.05 1.18 -8.02
C PRO A 50 -11.86 2.49 -8.12
N PRO A 51 -11.94 3.28 -7.03
CA PRO A 51 -12.59 4.59 -7.06
C PRO A 51 -12.02 5.51 -8.16
N GLU A 52 -12.86 6.33 -8.78
CA GLU A 52 -12.44 7.18 -9.92
C GLU A 52 -11.26 8.09 -9.60
N PHE A 53 -11.18 8.63 -8.38
CA PHE A 53 -10.07 9.51 -7.99
C PHE A 53 -8.71 8.79 -7.97
N ILE A 54 -8.70 7.47 -7.75
CA ILE A 54 -7.46 6.67 -7.75
C ILE A 54 -6.89 6.59 -9.17
N LYS A 55 -7.77 6.51 -10.17
CA LYS A 55 -7.37 6.44 -11.59
C LYS A 55 -6.60 7.67 -12.04
N THR A 56 -6.71 8.79 -11.32
CA THR A 56 -5.99 10.04 -11.57
C THR A 56 -4.91 10.34 -10.53
N SER A 57 -4.67 9.46 -9.55
CA SER A 57 -3.72 9.65 -8.44
C SER A 57 -2.29 9.21 -8.78
N ILE A 58 -1.89 9.30 -10.05
CA ILE A 58 -0.53 8.94 -10.49
C ILE A 58 0.47 9.93 -9.87
N GLY A 59 1.52 9.40 -9.25
CA GLY A 59 2.54 10.15 -8.51
C GLY A 59 2.18 10.41 -7.04
N GLU A 60 0.98 10.03 -6.59
CA GLU A 60 0.57 10.21 -5.20
C GLU A 60 1.04 9.03 -4.32
N ARG A 61 1.27 9.32 -3.03
CA ARG A 61 1.59 8.33 -2.00
C ARG A 61 0.33 7.61 -1.54
N VAL A 62 0.42 6.30 -1.40
CA VAL A 62 -0.57 5.45 -0.72
C VAL A 62 0.06 4.80 0.50
N LEU A 63 -0.77 4.55 1.50
CA LEU A 63 -0.40 3.77 2.68
C LEU A 63 -0.65 2.30 2.41
N ILE A 64 0.27 1.44 2.83
CA ILE A 64 0.11 -0.01 2.81
C ILE A 64 -0.36 -0.44 4.20
N HIS A 65 -1.56 -1.00 4.26
CA HIS A 65 -2.21 -1.47 5.47
C HIS A 65 -2.29 -2.99 5.47
N SER A 66 -1.93 -3.64 6.58
CA SER A 66 -2.09 -5.08 6.76
C SER A 66 -3.47 -5.42 7.32
N LEU A 67 -4.13 -6.40 6.73
CA LEU A 67 -5.34 -7.03 7.26
C LEU A 67 -4.99 -8.02 8.37
N GLY A 68 -6.02 -8.70 8.88
CA GLY A 68 -5.87 -9.84 9.78
C GLY A 68 -5.06 -10.98 9.14
N TYR A 69 -4.32 -11.70 9.97
CA TYR A 69 -3.72 -12.96 9.56
C TYR A 69 -4.82 -13.98 9.20
N PRO A 70 -4.60 -14.88 8.22
CA PRO A 70 -5.61 -15.85 7.81
C PRO A 70 -6.01 -16.78 8.97
N ASP A 71 -7.31 -17.04 9.12
CA ASP A 71 -7.83 -18.00 10.10
C ASP A 71 -7.75 -19.45 9.61
N ASN A 72 -7.72 -19.66 8.29
CA ASN A 72 -7.59 -20.98 7.68
C ASN A 72 -6.16 -21.51 7.88
N LEU A 73 -6.02 -22.74 8.38
CA LEU A 73 -4.73 -23.34 8.73
C LEU A 73 -3.71 -23.41 7.58
N ASP A 74 -4.17 -23.74 6.36
CA ASP A 74 -3.27 -23.88 5.22
C ASP A 74 -2.78 -22.50 4.77
N SER A 75 -3.69 -21.52 4.65
CA SER A 75 -3.34 -20.12 4.36
C SER A 75 -2.46 -19.51 5.45
N ALA A 76 -2.75 -19.78 6.72
CA ALA A 76 -1.97 -19.28 7.85
C ALA A 76 -0.55 -19.85 7.86
N ARG A 77 -0.37 -21.12 7.48
CA ARG A 77 0.94 -21.75 7.35
C ARG A 77 1.75 -21.12 6.23
N THR A 78 1.17 -20.95 5.04
CA THR A 78 1.83 -20.32 3.90
C THR A 78 2.20 -18.87 4.21
N CYS A 79 1.26 -18.11 4.78
CA CYS A 79 1.50 -16.74 5.23
C CYS A 79 2.70 -16.70 6.19
N ARG A 80 2.70 -17.52 7.25
CA ARG A 80 3.81 -17.57 8.21
C ARG A 80 5.15 -17.93 7.57
N GLN A 81 5.19 -18.93 6.70
CA GLN A 81 6.43 -19.31 6.00
C GLN A 81 7.00 -18.14 5.21
N LEU A 82 6.15 -17.40 4.50
CA LEU A 82 6.56 -16.23 3.74
C LEU A 82 7.02 -15.10 4.67
N MET A 83 6.29 -14.80 5.75
CA MET A 83 6.72 -13.79 6.73
C MET A 83 8.09 -14.13 7.34
N ASP A 84 8.31 -15.40 7.70
CA ASP A 84 9.58 -15.90 8.25
C ASP A 84 10.73 -15.73 7.24
N GLU A 85 10.49 -15.95 5.94
CA GLU A 85 11.49 -15.73 4.87
C GLU A 85 11.95 -14.27 4.79
N PHE A 86 11.06 -13.31 5.07
CA PHE A 86 11.40 -11.89 5.18
C PHE A 86 11.92 -11.49 6.57
N GLY A 87 11.96 -12.41 7.54
CA GLY A 87 12.39 -12.17 8.91
C GLY A 87 11.37 -11.40 9.75
N PHE A 88 10.08 -11.49 9.40
CA PHE A 88 8.97 -10.87 10.12
C PHE A 88 8.13 -11.90 10.87
N ASP A 89 7.54 -11.44 11.96
CA ASP A 89 6.57 -12.16 12.79
C ASP A 89 5.36 -11.25 13.11
N VAL A 90 4.45 -11.75 13.93
CA VAL A 90 3.24 -11.01 14.33
C VAL A 90 3.52 -9.75 15.15
N ASP A 91 4.71 -9.63 15.74
CA ASP A 91 5.08 -8.48 16.58
C ASP A 91 5.78 -7.40 15.74
N THR A 92 6.56 -7.81 14.74
CA THR A 92 7.33 -6.95 13.85
C THR A 92 6.59 -6.57 12.56
N PHE A 93 5.57 -7.35 12.17
CA PHE A 93 4.63 -7.03 11.10
C PHE A 93 3.18 -7.34 11.56
N PRO A 94 2.61 -6.50 12.42
CA PRO A 94 1.32 -6.75 13.07
C PRO A 94 0.14 -6.75 12.09
N ALA A 95 -0.92 -7.45 12.45
CA ALA A 95 -2.21 -7.30 11.76
C ALA A 95 -2.82 -5.93 12.03
N PHE A 96 -3.71 -5.48 11.14
CA PHE A 96 -4.49 -4.24 11.29
C PHE A 96 -3.61 -3.02 11.56
N ALA A 97 -2.55 -2.87 10.77
CA ALA A 97 -1.58 -1.81 10.98
C ALA A 97 -1.15 -1.15 9.68
N ILE A 98 -0.74 0.11 9.75
CA ILE A 98 -0.06 0.75 8.63
C ILE A 98 1.40 0.32 8.68
N GLN A 99 1.83 -0.38 7.63
CA GLN A 99 3.14 -1.03 7.55
C GLN A 99 4.16 -0.19 6.79
N GLY A 100 3.68 0.62 5.85
CA GLY A 100 4.55 1.27 4.90
C GLY A 100 3.82 2.20 3.96
N LEU A 101 4.57 2.68 2.97
CA LEU A 101 4.08 3.55 1.92
C LEU A 101 4.55 3.04 0.56
N ALA A 102 3.82 3.41 -0.48
CA ALA A 102 4.20 3.24 -1.87
C ALA A 102 3.74 4.44 -2.70
N THR A 103 4.33 4.62 -3.88
CA THR A 103 3.92 5.63 -4.87
C THR A 103 3.19 4.92 -6.01
N ILE A 104 2.01 5.41 -6.41
CA ILE A 104 1.31 4.92 -7.60
C ILE A 104 2.02 5.47 -8.84
N THR A 105 2.61 4.61 -9.68
CA THR A 105 3.29 5.06 -10.91
C THR A 105 2.47 4.87 -12.17
N ALA A 106 1.53 3.93 -12.15
CA ALA A 106 0.59 3.71 -13.25
C ALA A 106 -0.68 3.06 -12.72
N ILE A 107 -1.80 3.32 -13.39
CA ILE A 107 -3.04 2.58 -13.20
C ILE A 107 -3.77 2.44 -14.53
N PHE A 108 -4.10 1.21 -14.91
CA PHE A 108 -4.71 0.91 -16.21
C PHE A 108 -5.63 -0.30 -16.11
N PRO A 109 -6.67 -0.40 -16.96
CA PRO A 109 -7.56 -1.55 -16.95
C PRO A 109 -6.77 -2.81 -17.32
N CYS A 110 -7.02 -3.92 -16.63
CA CYS A 110 -6.41 -5.20 -16.95
C CYS A 110 -7.02 -5.76 -18.24
N ASP A 111 -6.19 -6.16 -19.21
CA ASP A 111 -6.68 -6.88 -20.37
C ASP A 111 -6.80 -8.37 -20.02
N ARG A 112 -8.04 -8.81 -19.75
CA ARG A 112 -8.33 -10.21 -19.46
C ARG A 112 -7.95 -11.18 -20.58
N ARG A 113 -7.70 -10.70 -21.80
CA ARG A 113 -7.27 -11.54 -22.93
C ARG A 113 -5.75 -11.73 -22.98
N ASP A 114 -5.00 -10.88 -22.29
CA ASP A 114 -3.55 -10.90 -22.29
C ASP A 114 -2.95 -10.59 -20.91
N VAL A 115 -3.47 -11.27 -19.89
CA VAL A 115 -3.00 -11.19 -18.51
C VAL A 115 -1.51 -11.52 -18.40
N LYS A 116 -0.98 -12.36 -19.29
CA LYS A 116 0.44 -12.72 -19.27
C LYS A 116 1.32 -11.50 -19.54
N THR A 117 1.04 -10.73 -20.59
CA THR A 117 1.77 -9.49 -20.93
C THR A 117 1.70 -8.48 -19.80
N ASP A 118 0.51 -8.34 -19.20
CA ASP A 118 0.24 -7.42 -18.09
C ASP A 118 1.09 -7.66 -16.83
N PHE A 119 1.55 -8.91 -16.61
CA PHE A 119 2.39 -9.31 -15.46
C PHE A 119 3.83 -9.72 -15.84
N GLU A 120 4.30 -9.47 -17.07
CA GLU A 120 5.63 -9.88 -17.52
C GLU A 120 6.77 -9.36 -16.62
N LEU A 121 6.62 -8.13 -16.10
CA LEU A 121 7.61 -7.52 -15.21
C LEU A 121 7.72 -8.26 -13.87
N ASP A 122 6.61 -8.73 -13.32
CA ASP A 122 6.59 -9.43 -12.04
C ASP A 122 6.91 -10.93 -12.20
N GLN A 123 6.69 -11.53 -13.38
CA GLN A 123 7.13 -12.91 -13.68
C GLN A 123 8.64 -13.10 -13.67
N GLN A 124 9.42 -12.05 -13.95
CA GLN A 124 10.89 -12.13 -13.94
C GLN A 124 11.47 -12.11 -12.51
N LEU A 125 10.64 -11.79 -11.51
CA LEU A 125 11.02 -11.75 -10.11
C LEU A 125 10.70 -13.13 -9.49
N ASP A 126 11.66 -14.05 -9.59
CA ASP A 126 11.58 -15.50 -9.27
C ASP A 126 11.36 -15.83 -7.77
N ILE A 127 10.77 -14.91 -7.00
CA ILE A 127 10.78 -14.94 -5.53
C ILE A 127 9.43 -15.44 -4.98
N ALA A 128 8.31 -15.29 -5.71
CA ALA A 128 7.05 -15.93 -5.32
C ALA A 128 6.03 -16.05 -6.50
N PRO A 129 6.19 -17.02 -7.41
CA PRO A 129 5.30 -17.17 -8.55
C PRO A 129 3.85 -17.56 -8.19
N THR A 130 3.63 -18.18 -7.01
CA THR A 130 2.30 -18.67 -6.58
C THR A 130 1.30 -17.54 -6.33
N SER A 131 1.72 -16.43 -5.70
CA SER A 131 0.81 -15.30 -5.45
C SER A 131 0.40 -14.61 -6.74
N LEU A 132 1.29 -14.53 -7.75
CA LEU A 132 0.94 -14.00 -9.07
C LEU A 132 -0.11 -14.87 -9.77
N ILE A 133 0.00 -16.20 -9.68
CA ILE A 133 -1.01 -17.12 -10.23
C ILE A 133 -2.36 -16.93 -9.53
N ASP A 134 -2.35 -16.77 -8.21
CA ASP A 134 -3.57 -16.48 -7.44
C ASP A 134 -4.16 -15.12 -7.83
N ILE A 135 -3.33 -14.10 -7.98
CA ILE A 135 -3.73 -12.76 -8.44
C ILE A 135 -4.35 -12.82 -9.84
N GLN A 136 -3.76 -13.56 -10.77
CA GLN A 136 -4.29 -13.78 -12.12
C GLN A 136 -5.64 -14.53 -12.08
N SER A 137 -5.76 -15.57 -11.26
CA SER A 137 -7.01 -16.31 -11.10
C SER A 137 -8.16 -15.45 -10.55
N ARG A 138 -7.86 -14.50 -9.66
CA ARG A 138 -8.84 -13.57 -9.09
C ARG A 138 -9.42 -12.62 -10.16
N VAL A 139 -8.63 -12.25 -11.17
CA VAL A 139 -9.07 -11.37 -12.27
C VAL A 139 -10.18 -12.01 -13.09
N GLU A 140 -10.14 -13.33 -13.26
CA GLU A 140 -11.08 -14.08 -14.12
C GLU A 140 -12.44 -14.32 -13.44
N ASP A 141 -12.49 -14.43 -12.12
CA ASP A 141 -13.63 -15.03 -11.41
C ASP A 141 -14.70 -14.03 -10.89
N ARG A 142 -14.38 -12.72 -10.80
CA ARG A 142 -15.24 -11.79 -10.03
C ARG A 142 -16.29 -11.01 -10.81
N GLY A 143 -16.29 -11.03 -12.13
CA GLY A 143 -17.22 -10.20 -12.94
C GLY A 143 -17.03 -8.68 -12.78
N GLN A 144 -16.11 -8.23 -11.94
CA GLN A 144 -15.76 -6.84 -11.62
C GLN A 144 -14.70 -6.28 -12.57
N SER A 145 -14.64 -4.96 -12.75
CA SER A 145 -13.60 -4.35 -13.56
C SER A 145 -12.26 -4.47 -12.82
N ALA A 146 -11.36 -5.32 -13.33
CA ALA A 146 -10.01 -5.44 -12.79
C ALA A 146 -9.11 -4.37 -13.39
N TRP A 147 -8.31 -3.74 -12.54
CA TRP A 147 -7.31 -2.75 -12.90
C TRP A 147 -5.97 -3.15 -12.30
N LEU A 148 -4.91 -2.76 -12.99
CA LEU A 148 -3.53 -2.97 -12.58
C LEU A 148 -2.99 -1.66 -12.08
N MET A 149 -2.52 -1.66 -10.83
CA MET A 149 -1.89 -0.53 -10.16
C MET A 149 -0.42 -0.84 -9.96
N GLN A 150 0.45 -0.09 -10.63
CA GLN A 150 1.89 -0.20 -10.43
C GLN A 150 2.32 0.66 -9.25
N LEU A 151 3.02 0.02 -8.32
CA LEU A 151 3.57 0.59 -7.10
C LEU A 151 5.10 0.64 -7.19
N LYS A 152 5.68 1.79 -6.87
CA LYS A 152 7.14 1.96 -6.74
C LYS A 152 7.49 2.76 -5.50
N GLU A 153 8.80 2.96 -5.29
CA GLU A 153 9.33 3.77 -4.18
C GLU A 153 8.79 3.34 -2.82
N THR A 154 8.67 2.02 -2.64
CA THR A 154 8.11 1.45 -1.43
C THR A 154 9.02 1.69 -0.24
N TYR A 155 8.41 1.85 0.93
CA TYR A 155 9.10 2.13 2.18
C TYR A 155 8.39 1.41 3.34
N PHE A 156 9.13 0.61 4.10
CA PHE A 156 8.67 0.08 5.38
C PHE A 156 8.76 1.19 6.43
N LEU A 157 7.70 1.38 7.20
CA LEU A 157 7.80 2.16 8.42
C LEU A 157 8.74 1.45 9.39
N GLN A 158 9.62 2.20 10.06
CA GLN A 158 10.50 1.64 11.10
C GLN A 158 9.71 1.09 12.28
N GLU A 159 8.57 1.72 12.57
CA GLU A 159 7.61 1.26 13.56
C GLU A 159 6.23 1.36 12.90
N PRO A 160 5.49 0.25 12.79
CA PRO A 160 4.16 0.25 12.20
C PRO A 160 3.20 1.05 13.08
N ILE A 161 2.11 1.53 12.48
CA ILE A 161 1.03 2.18 13.25
C ILE A 161 -0.01 1.11 13.53
N TYR A 162 -0.06 0.70 14.79
CA TYR A 162 -0.86 -0.41 15.30
C TYR A 162 -2.36 -0.07 15.39
N ASP A 163 -3.19 -1.11 15.47
CA ASP A 163 -4.62 -1.03 15.79
C ASP A 163 -5.46 -0.12 14.87
N VAL A 164 -5.03 0.00 13.61
CA VAL A 164 -5.73 0.73 12.55
C VAL A 164 -6.74 -0.21 11.88
N LEU A 165 -7.98 -0.18 12.35
CA LEU A 165 -9.05 -0.99 11.77
C LEU A 165 -9.59 -0.36 10.48
N PRO A 166 -9.60 -1.09 9.35
CA PRO A 166 -10.20 -0.59 8.13
C PRO A 166 -11.74 -0.55 8.29
N PRO A 167 -12.46 0.20 7.43
CA PRO A 167 -13.91 0.10 7.36
C PRO A 167 -14.39 -1.35 7.21
N MET A 168 -15.60 -1.65 7.67
CA MET A 168 -16.11 -3.02 7.60
C MET A 168 -16.18 -3.56 6.17
N GLY A 169 -15.85 -4.84 6.02
CA GLY A 169 -15.96 -5.56 4.75
C GLY A 169 -14.79 -5.35 3.78
N LYS A 170 -13.69 -4.72 4.22
CA LYS A 170 -12.49 -4.55 3.40
C LYS A 170 -11.74 -5.87 3.21
N MET A 171 -11.43 -6.15 1.95
CA MET A 171 -10.67 -7.32 1.51
C MET A 171 -9.29 -6.89 0.97
N THR A 172 -8.44 -7.87 0.67
CA THR A 172 -7.16 -7.58 0.04
C THR A 172 -7.35 -6.87 -1.31
N GLY A 173 -6.58 -5.80 -1.53
CA GLY A 173 -6.66 -4.92 -2.68
C GLY A 173 -7.66 -3.77 -2.52
N ASP A 174 -8.48 -3.76 -1.45
CA ASP A 174 -9.44 -2.70 -1.24
C ASP A 174 -8.78 -1.42 -0.73
N MET A 175 -9.26 -0.31 -1.28
CA MET A 175 -8.85 1.03 -0.88
C MET A 175 -9.83 1.65 0.09
N TRP A 176 -9.32 2.49 0.99
CA TRP A 176 -10.15 3.28 1.88
C TRP A 176 -9.48 4.59 2.30
N MET A 177 -10.35 5.54 2.63
CA MET A 177 -9.99 6.85 3.17
C MET A 177 -10.36 6.91 4.65
N PRO A 178 -9.69 7.75 5.46
CA PRO A 178 -10.06 7.97 6.86
C PRO A 178 -11.56 8.25 7.02
N GLN A 179 -12.21 7.46 7.88
CA GLN A 179 -13.64 7.65 8.23
C GLN A 179 -13.80 8.32 9.59
N HIS A 180 -12.74 8.30 10.41
CA HIS A 180 -12.70 8.85 11.75
C HIS A 180 -11.45 9.68 11.96
N ARG A 181 -11.49 10.56 12.96
CA ARG A 181 -10.35 11.43 13.30
C ARG A 181 -9.10 10.63 13.65
N SER A 182 -9.23 9.51 14.35
CA SER A 182 -8.11 8.61 14.65
C SER A 182 -7.41 8.14 13.38
N HIS A 183 -8.16 7.64 12.38
CA HIS A 183 -7.58 7.22 11.11
C HIS A 183 -6.83 8.36 10.41
N LEU A 184 -7.35 9.59 10.48
CA LEU A 184 -6.66 10.74 9.90
C LEU A 184 -5.34 11.01 10.63
N GLU A 185 -5.32 10.93 11.95
CA GLU A 185 -4.12 11.09 12.77
C GLU A 185 -3.09 9.99 12.47
N ASP A 186 -3.51 8.72 12.37
CA ASP A 186 -2.67 7.58 12.00
C ASP A 186 -2.06 7.77 10.59
N PHE A 187 -2.87 8.21 9.63
CA PHE A 187 -2.44 8.41 8.24
C PHE A 187 -1.42 9.54 8.14
N GLN A 188 -1.67 10.65 8.85
CA GLN A 188 -0.74 11.77 8.93
C GLN A 188 0.57 11.38 9.61
N GLN A 189 0.50 10.57 10.66
CA GLN A 189 1.68 10.07 11.35
C GLN A 189 2.53 9.20 10.40
N ALA A 190 1.92 8.30 9.62
CA ALA A 190 2.64 7.48 8.64
C ALA A 190 3.36 8.34 7.60
N LEU A 191 2.67 9.32 7.01
CA LEU A 191 3.24 10.24 6.02
C LEU A 191 4.34 11.13 6.61
N SER A 192 4.21 11.58 7.87
CA SER A 192 5.23 12.41 8.50
C SER A 192 6.55 11.65 8.70
N ARG A 193 6.47 10.34 8.99
CA ARG A 193 7.63 9.45 9.15
C ARG A 193 8.36 9.19 7.83
N ASP A 194 7.68 9.31 6.69
CA ASP A 194 8.27 9.26 5.34
C ASP A 194 9.13 10.52 5.05
N ILE A 195 8.59 11.70 5.35
CA ILE A 195 9.21 13.00 5.01
C ILE A 195 10.43 13.31 5.90
N LEU A 196 10.40 12.91 7.18
CA LEU A 196 11.46 13.26 8.12
C LEU A 196 12.79 12.53 7.85
N ASN A 197 12.76 11.40 7.14
CA ASN A 197 13.95 10.58 6.88
C ASN A 197 14.45 10.60 5.43
N SER A 198 13.72 11.23 4.50
CA SER A 198 14.19 11.47 3.11
C SER A 198 15.24 12.60 2.99
N LYS A 199 15.76 13.09 4.13
CA LYS A 199 16.81 14.14 4.23
C LYS A 199 18.12 13.65 4.86
N VAL A 200 18.38 12.35 4.89
CA VAL A 200 19.67 11.79 5.35
C VAL A 200 20.48 11.27 4.17
#